data_AF-V4LNJ7-F1
#
_entry.id   AF-V4LNJ7-F1
#
_cell.length_a   1.000
_cell.length_b   1.000
_cell.length_c   1.000
_cell.angle_alpha   90.00
_cell.angle_beta   90.00
_cell.angle_gamma   90.00
#
_symmetry.space_group_name_H-M   'P 1'
#
loop_
_entity.id
_entity.type
_entity.pdbx_description
1 polymer ?
#
loop_
_entity_poly.entity_id
_entity_poly.type
_entity_poly.pdbx_seq_one_letter_code
_entity_poly.pdbx_strand_id
1 'polypeptide(L)'
;MMKIYTFSLLICLFSKLQGHSKSDINLGFTLTLSSPVVYTPGFMGKAYIKETESSSTREPAFKAALTMESSDDNRRYVCSLQVFIGDVRVWNSGHYSKMYVFNKCIFELSKDGDMRLKSSNKHVGWRSGTSGQGVERLEIQSTGNLVLLDAMNLIKWQSFNFPTDVMLSGQRLDVATQLTSFPKDSTLFYSFKVLRDKIALFINLNKLKYSYWEYKPTENKTVNFVRLGSKGLELFDDNSHIIGRIEQPLIRFMAIGNKTGNLGLYSYKPEKGKFEASFQAVSNTCDLPVACKPYGICTLSKSCSCIEVASDGHCNINEEEGHLMKKRLCDHEMVELEGVTTVLRNGTEARDVSKERCEELCKKDCECRAASYSVSDERC
;
A
#
# COMPACT_ATOMS: atom_id res chain seq x y z
N MET A 1 -20.09 -84.13 1.23
CA MET A 1 -20.25 -83.24 0.05
C MET A 1 -20.80 -81.91 0.53
N MET A 2 -19.93 -80.92 0.72
CA MET A 2 -20.25 -79.62 1.31
C MET A 2 -20.44 -78.61 0.16
N LYS A 3 -21.64 -78.04 0.02
CA LYS A 3 -21.95 -77.04 -1.01
C LYS A 3 -21.43 -75.67 -0.55
N ILE A 4 -20.53 -75.08 -1.33
CA ILE A 4 -20.03 -73.72 -1.14
C ILE A 4 -20.94 -72.77 -1.94
N TYR A 5 -21.53 -71.79 -1.25
CA TYR A 5 -22.28 -70.70 -1.88
C TYR A 5 -21.36 -69.48 -1.99
N THR A 6 -21.02 -69.09 -3.22
CA THR A 6 -20.29 -67.85 -3.51
C THR A 6 -21.26 -66.66 -3.51
N PHE A 7 -21.13 -65.79 -2.52
CA PHE A 7 -21.80 -64.48 -2.47
C PHE A 7 -20.98 -63.47 -3.28
N SER A 8 -21.51 -62.97 -4.39
CA SER A 8 -20.91 -61.86 -5.15
C SER A 8 -21.42 -60.53 -4.57
N LEU A 9 -20.54 -59.77 -3.95
CA LEU A 9 -20.83 -58.43 -3.43
C LEU A 9 -20.60 -57.41 -4.56
N LEU A 10 -21.69 -56.86 -5.11
CA LEU A 10 -21.64 -55.80 -6.10
C LEU A 10 -21.36 -54.46 -5.39
N ILE A 11 -20.12 -53.98 -5.44
CA ILE A 11 -19.74 -52.67 -4.91
C ILE A 11 -20.15 -51.61 -5.95
N CYS A 12 -21.29 -50.95 -5.72
CA CYS A 12 -21.65 -49.73 -6.45
C CYS A 12 -20.74 -48.58 -6.01
N LEU A 13 -19.64 -48.38 -6.75
CA LEU A 13 -18.86 -47.14 -6.72
C LEU A 13 -19.70 -46.02 -7.34
N PHE A 14 -20.43 -45.29 -6.51
CA PHE A 14 -20.91 -43.95 -6.87
C PHE A 14 -19.71 -43.03 -6.99
N SER A 15 -19.13 -42.95 -8.18
CA SER A 15 -18.29 -41.82 -8.57
C SER A 15 -19.17 -40.57 -8.53
N LYS A 16 -19.07 -39.81 -7.43
CA LYS A 16 -19.46 -38.41 -7.43
C LYS A 16 -18.56 -37.70 -8.44
N LEU A 17 -18.99 -37.66 -9.70
CA LEU A 17 -18.57 -36.65 -10.67
C LEU A 17 -19.11 -35.32 -10.15
N GLN A 18 -18.40 -34.76 -9.18
CA GLN A 18 -18.58 -33.39 -8.76
C GLN A 18 -18.00 -32.55 -9.90
N GLY A 19 -18.84 -32.23 -10.88
CA GLY A 19 -18.52 -31.29 -11.94
C GLY A 19 -18.25 -29.94 -11.30
N HIS A 20 -16.99 -29.69 -10.93
CA HIS A 20 -16.53 -28.38 -10.52
C HIS A 20 -16.54 -27.49 -11.75
N SER A 21 -17.62 -26.74 -11.94
CA SER A 21 -17.66 -25.64 -12.89
C SER A 21 -16.72 -24.55 -12.38
N LYS A 22 -15.45 -24.61 -12.81
CA LYS A 22 -14.58 -23.43 -12.73
C LYS A 22 -15.18 -22.38 -13.65
N SER A 23 -15.87 -21.41 -13.05
CA SER A 23 -16.42 -20.25 -13.75
C SER A 23 -15.29 -19.31 -14.19
N ASP A 24 -14.45 -19.77 -15.10
CA ASP A 24 -13.38 -18.96 -15.66
C ASP A 24 -13.99 -17.79 -16.44
N ILE A 25 -13.40 -16.60 -16.28
CA ILE A 25 -13.88 -15.39 -16.93
C ILE A 25 -13.20 -15.32 -18.28
N ASN A 26 -13.94 -15.66 -19.31
CA ASN A 26 -13.45 -15.74 -20.68
C ASN A 26 -13.61 -14.41 -21.44
N LEU A 27 -12.98 -14.35 -22.61
CA LEU A 27 -13.05 -13.22 -23.53
C LEU A 27 -14.51 -12.82 -23.85
N GLY A 28 -14.75 -11.51 -23.91
CA GLY A 28 -16.06 -10.92 -24.13
C GLY A 28 -16.87 -10.71 -22.85
N PHE A 29 -16.40 -11.17 -21.69
CA PHE A 29 -17.08 -10.93 -20.43
C PHE A 29 -17.18 -9.42 -20.13
N THR A 30 -18.37 -8.98 -19.73
CA THR A 30 -18.64 -7.59 -19.36
C THR A 30 -19.48 -7.55 -18.09
N LEU A 31 -19.14 -6.65 -17.17
CA LEU A 31 -19.88 -6.39 -15.94
C LEU A 31 -20.09 -4.89 -15.80
N THR A 32 -21.31 -4.46 -15.49
CA THR A 32 -21.64 -3.04 -15.31
C THR A 32 -22.18 -2.78 -13.90
N LEU A 33 -21.64 -1.75 -13.25
CA LEU A 33 -22.11 -1.22 -11.99
C LEU A 33 -22.63 0.20 -12.22
N SER A 34 -23.90 0.44 -11.85
CA SER A 34 -24.58 1.73 -12.06
C SER A 34 -24.60 2.55 -10.78
N SER A 35 -24.48 3.88 -10.91
CA SER A 35 -24.49 4.77 -9.75
C SER A 35 -25.91 5.03 -9.28
N PRO A 36 -26.07 5.49 -8.02
CA PRO A 36 -27.31 6.15 -7.62
C PRO A 36 -27.64 7.30 -8.58
N VAL A 37 -28.94 7.60 -8.72
CA VAL A 37 -29.43 8.71 -9.55
C VAL A 37 -28.99 10.07 -9.00
N VAL A 38 -28.86 10.17 -7.67
CA VAL A 38 -28.42 11.37 -6.96
C VAL A 38 -27.08 11.09 -6.30
N TYR A 39 -26.12 12.01 -6.44
CA TYR A 39 -24.83 11.89 -5.77
C TYR A 39 -25.04 11.67 -4.27
N THR A 40 -24.51 10.55 -3.78
CA THR A 40 -24.64 10.12 -2.39
C THR A 40 -23.24 10.06 -1.78
N PRO A 41 -22.88 11.01 -0.90
CA PRO A 41 -21.62 10.97 -0.17
C PRO A 41 -21.48 9.66 0.62
N GLY A 42 -20.29 9.06 0.60
CA GLY A 42 -20.00 7.79 1.26
C GLY A 42 -20.52 6.55 0.53
N PHE A 43 -21.13 6.69 -0.66
CA PHE A 43 -21.60 5.54 -1.42
C PHE A 43 -20.45 4.60 -1.82
N MET A 44 -20.68 3.30 -1.63
CA MET A 44 -19.74 2.22 -1.92
C MET A 44 -20.48 1.07 -2.60
N GLY A 45 -20.45 1.03 -3.93
CA GLY A 45 -20.98 -0.08 -4.72
C GLY A 45 -19.91 -1.12 -5.00
N LYS A 46 -20.23 -2.41 -4.87
CA LYS A 46 -19.36 -3.53 -5.25
C LYS A 46 -20.13 -4.55 -6.07
N ALA A 47 -19.54 -5.02 -7.16
CA ALA A 47 -20.01 -6.17 -7.92
C ALA A 47 -18.87 -7.19 -8.01
N TYR A 48 -19.03 -8.34 -7.34
CA TYR A 48 -18.01 -9.38 -7.31
C TYR A 48 -17.90 -10.07 -8.68
N ILE A 49 -16.66 -10.15 -9.16
CA ILE A 49 -16.29 -10.73 -10.45
C ILE A 49 -15.94 -12.20 -10.25
N LYS A 50 -15.07 -12.49 -9.27
CA LYS A 50 -14.59 -13.83 -8.97
C LYS A 50 -14.18 -13.93 -7.50
N GLU A 51 -14.36 -15.12 -6.94
CA GLU A 51 -13.88 -15.50 -5.61
C GLU A 51 -13.01 -16.75 -5.73
N THR A 52 -11.95 -16.83 -4.93
CA THR A 52 -11.12 -18.03 -4.83
C THR A 52 -11.87 -19.13 -4.09
N GLU A 53 -11.72 -20.37 -4.52
CA GLU A 53 -12.19 -21.51 -3.71
C GLU A 53 -11.42 -21.53 -2.39
N SER A 54 -12.13 -21.35 -1.26
CA SER A 54 -11.47 -21.37 0.04
C SER A 54 -11.16 -22.80 0.44
N SER A 55 -9.89 -23.09 0.73
CA SER A 55 -9.46 -24.37 1.30
C SER A 55 -9.80 -24.51 2.79
N SER A 56 -10.25 -23.43 3.45
CA SER A 56 -10.54 -23.36 4.88
C SER A 56 -11.83 -22.59 5.14
N THR A 57 -12.73 -23.14 5.94
CA THR A 57 -13.95 -22.44 6.39
C THR A 57 -13.66 -21.31 7.38
N ARG A 58 -12.43 -21.22 7.90
CA ARG A 58 -12.07 -20.29 8.98
C ARG A 58 -11.48 -18.98 8.49
N GLU A 59 -10.93 -18.91 7.27
CA GLU A 59 -10.30 -17.71 6.74
C GLU A 59 -11.04 -17.19 5.51
N PRO A 60 -11.11 -15.87 5.32
CA PRO A 60 -11.81 -15.30 4.19
C PRO A 60 -11.05 -15.57 2.88
N ALA A 61 -11.82 -15.91 1.85
CA ALA A 61 -11.33 -16.05 0.48
C ALA A 61 -10.94 -14.69 -0.13
N PHE A 62 -10.13 -14.74 -1.18
CA PHE A 62 -9.87 -13.56 -2.00
C PHE A 62 -11.01 -13.33 -2.97
N LYS A 63 -11.37 -12.05 -3.16
CA LYS A 63 -12.44 -11.63 -4.06
C LYS A 63 -11.97 -10.51 -4.96
N ALA A 64 -12.13 -10.67 -6.27
CA ALA A 64 -12.02 -9.58 -7.22
C ALA A 64 -13.39 -8.94 -7.41
N ALA A 65 -13.47 -7.61 -7.39
CA ALA A 65 -14.72 -6.88 -7.57
C ALA A 65 -14.53 -5.61 -8.39
N LEU A 66 -15.54 -5.32 -9.21
CA LEU A 66 -15.75 -3.99 -9.75
C LEU A 66 -16.35 -3.12 -8.65
N THR A 67 -15.75 -1.96 -8.41
CA THR A 67 -16.13 -1.06 -7.32
C THR A 67 -16.42 0.33 -7.84
N MET A 68 -17.34 1.00 -7.16
CA MET A 68 -17.64 2.40 -7.40
C MET A 68 -17.82 3.13 -6.08
N GLU A 69 -16.93 4.07 -5.81
CA GLU A 69 -16.84 4.78 -4.54
C GLU A 69 -17.13 6.27 -4.77
N SER A 70 -17.90 6.91 -3.90
CA SER A 70 -18.10 8.36 -3.95
C SER A 70 -16.78 9.08 -3.67
N SER A 71 -16.50 10.14 -4.43
CA SER A 71 -15.36 11.01 -4.21
C SER A 71 -15.82 12.45 -4.05
N ASP A 72 -15.36 13.09 -2.98
CA ASP A 72 -15.67 14.49 -2.69
C ASP A 72 -15.07 15.44 -3.74
N ASP A 73 -14.06 14.98 -4.49
CA ASP A 73 -13.53 15.70 -5.65
C ASP A 73 -14.59 15.80 -6.76
N ASN A 74 -15.15 17.00 -6.90
CA ASN A 74 -16.18 17.35 -7.87
C ASN A 74 -17.46 16.51 -7.79
N ARG A 75 -17.76 15.89 -6.63
CA ARG A 75 -18.97 15.07 -6.41
C ARG A 75 -19.13 13.97 -7.48
N ARG A 76 -18.05 13.27 -7.80
CA ARG A 76 -18.02 12.19 -8.79
C ARG A 76 -17.87 10.84 -8.13
N TYR A 77 -18.06 9.79 -8.91
CA TYR A 77 -17.76 8.43 -8.49
C TYR A 77 -16.42 7.98 -9.07
N VAL A 78 -15.67 7.19 -8.32
CA VAL A 78 -14.41 6.57 -8.78
C VAL A 78 -14.68 5.11 -9.06
N CYS A 79 -14.39 4.69 -10.30
CA CYS A 79 -14.51 3.33 -10.79
C CYS A 79 -13.16 2.63 -10.66
N SER A 80 -13.14 1.47 -9.99
CA SER A 80 -11.92 0.68 -9.80
C SER A 80 -12.19 -0.81 -9.83
N LEU A 81 -11.20 -1.57 -10.30
CA LEU A 81 -11.08 -3.00 -10.06
C LEU A 81 -10.27 -3.18 -8.78
N GLN A 82 -10.84 -3.90 -7.81
CA GLN A 82 -10.22 -4.10 -6.50
C GLN A 82 -10.16 -5.58 -6.15
N VAL A 83 -9.11 -5.96 -5.42
CA VAL A 83 -8.99 -7.29 -4.80
C VAL A 83 -9.11 -7.14 -3.29
N PHE A 84 -9.88 -8.03 -2.68
CA PHE A 84 -10.13 -8.06 -1.24
C PHE A 84 -9.75 -9.40 -0.63
N ILE A 85 -9.36 -9.39 0.64
CA ILE A 85 -9.38 -10.54 1.53
C ILE A 85 -10.25 -10.21 2.75
N GLY A 86 -11.42 -10.86 2.84
CA GLY A 86 -12.48 -10.39 3.73
C GLY A 86 -12.90 -8.97 3.35
N ASP A 87 -12.87 -8.04 4.32
CA ASP A 87 -13.15 -6.62 4.08
C ASP A 87 -11.91 -5.77 3.78
N VAL A 88 -10.71 -6.37 3.81
CA VAL A 88 -9.46 -5.66 3.56
C VAL A 88 -9.23 -5.56 2.06
N ARG A 89 -9.14 -4.34 1.53
CA ARG A 89 -8.68 -4.07 0.16
C ARG A 89 -7.17 -4.27 0.09
N VAL A 90 -6.73 -5.19 -0.77
CA VAL A 90 -5.31 -5.57 -0.91
C VAL A 90 -4.70 -5.18 -2.26
N TRP A 91 -5.53 -4.77 -3.22
CA TRP A 91 -5.09 -4.22 -4.49
C TRP A 91 -6.18 -3.32 -5.10
N ASN A 92 -5.79 -2.29 -5.84
CA ASN A 92 -6.70 -1.33 -6.47
C ASN A 92 -6.12 -0.79 -7.79
N SER A 93 -6.85 -0.95 -8.89
CA SER A 93 -6.45 -0.42 -10.21
C SER A 93 -6.36 1.12 -10.23
N GLY A 94 -7.14 1.80 -9.38
CA GLY A 94 -7.19 3.25 -9.26
C GLY A 94 -6.20 3.85 -8.27
N HIS A 95 -5.22 3.08 -7.79
CA HIS A 95 -4.24 3.53 -6.77
C HIS A 95 -3.42 4.74 -7.22
N TYR A 96 -2.85 4.67 -8.42
CA TYR A 96 -2.00 5.74 -8.97
C TYR A 96 -2.78 6.74 -9.84
N SER A 97 -3.89 6.32 -10.43
CA SER A 97 -4.71 7.15 -11.31
C SER A 97 -6.19 6.80 -11.14
N LYS A 98 -6.95 7.74 -10.55
CA LYS A 98 -8.39 7.57 -10.32
C LYS A 98 -9.14 7.70 -11.64
N MET A 99 -10.04 6.74 -11.90
CA MET A 99 -10.96 6.82 -13.02
C MET A 99 -12.31 7.33 -12.54
N TYR A 100 -12.61 8.60 -12.83
CA TYR A 100 -13.89 9.19 -12.48
C TYR A 100 -14.99 8.81 -13.48
N VAL A 101 -16.17 8.48 -12.98
CA VAL A 101 -17.37 8.13 -13.74
C VAL A 101 -18.59 8.89 -13.20
N PHE A 102 -19.59 9.06 -14.06
CA PHE A 102 -20.86 9.69 -13.70
C PHE A 102 -21.93 8.66 -13.36
N ASN A 103 -22.27 7.78 -14.32
CA ASN A 103 -23.45 6.92 -14.19
C ASN A 103 -23.13 5.43 -14.18
N LYS A 104 -22.04 5.02 -14.85
CA LYS A 104 -21.70 3.61 -15.05
C LYS A 104 -20.20 3.40 -14.95
N CYS A 105 -19.84 2.37 -14.20
CA CYS A 105 -18.52 1.77 -14.15
C CYS A 105 -18.64 0.41 -14.85
N ILE A 106 -17.89 0.21 -15.94
CA ILE A 106 -18.02 -0.99 -16.79
C ILE A 106 -16.67 -1.71 -16.80
N PHE A 107 -16.65 -2.94 -16.35
CA PHE A 107 -15.55 -3.87 -16.53
C PHE A 107 -15.76 -4.67 -17.82
N GLU A 108 -14.69 -4.84 -18.61
CA GLU A 108 -14.69 -5.68 -19.80
C GLU A 108 -13.38 -6.48 -19.87
N LEU A 109 -13.46 -7.79 -20.06
CA LEU A 109 -12.37 -8.57 -20.64
C LEU A 109 -12.66 -8.69 -22.14
N SER A 110 -11.96 -7.91 -22.95
CA SER A 110 -12.32 -7.73 -24.35
C SER A 110 -11.98 -8.95 -25.20
N LYS A 111 -12.57 -9.06 -26.39
CA LYS A 111 -12.30 -10.17 -27.32
C LYS A 111 -10.85 -10.21 -27.82
N ASP A 112 -10.16 -9.09 -27.80
CA ASP A 112 -8.74 -8.98 -28.11
C ASP A 112 -7.83 -9.26 -26.90
N GLY A 113 -8.38 -9.66 -25.76
CA GLY A 113 -7.59 -10.07 -24.60
C GLY A 113 -7.14 -8.93 -23.67
N ASP A 114 -7.77 -7.76 -23.75
CA ASP A 114 -7.45 -6.60 -22.92
C ASP A 114 -8.48 -6.42 -21.80
N MET A 115 -8.03 -6.36 -20.56
CA MET A 115 -8.88 -6.09 -19.40
C MET A 115 -9.02 -4.58 -19.21
N ARG A 116 -10.25 -4.06 -19.24
CA ARG A 116 -10.54 -2.62 -19.35
C ARG A 116 -11.60 -2.17 -18.34
N LEU A 117 -11.43 -0.95 -17.84
CA LEU A 117 -12.48 -0.20 -17.15
C LEU A 117 -12.96 0.97 -18.02
N LYS A 118 -14.27 1.05 -18.25
CA LYS A 118 -14.92 2.01 -19.12
C LYS A 118 -16.01 2.81 -18.42
N SER A 119 -16.15 4.07 -18.82
CA SER A 119 -17.28 4.93 -18.45
C SER A 119 -18.46 4.71 -19.41
N SER A 120 -19.61 5.31 -19.12
CA SER A 120 -20.84 5.21 -19.93
C SER A 120 -20.65 5.69 -21.38
N ASN A 121 -19.75 6.64 -21.62
CA ASN A 121 -19.39 7.14 -22.95
C ASN A 121 -18.36 6.26 -23.69
N LYS A 122 -18.08 5.04 -23.19
CA LYS A 122 -17.06 4.11 -23.69
C LYS A 122 -15.61 4.59 -23.56
N HIS A 123 -15.36 5.70 -22.86
CA HIS A 123 -14.00 6.12 -22.53
C HIS A 123 -13.34 5.08 -21.62
N VAL A 124 -12.14 4.62 -22.01
CA VAL A 124 -11.33 3.66 -21.25
C VAL A 124 -10.42 4.44 -20.30
N GLY A 125 -10.70 4.39 -19.00
CA GLY A 125 -9.91 5.09 -17.98
C GLY A 125 -8.78 4.23 -17.38
N TRP A 126 -8.88 2.90 -17.51
CA TRP A 126 -7.83 1.97 -17.07
C TRP A 126 -7.84 0.72 -17.95
N ARG A 127 -6.66 0.15 -18.22
CA ARG A 127 -6.51 -1.12 -18.95
C ARG A 127 -5.22 -1.88 -18.59
N SER A 128 -5.20 -3.20 -18.81
CA SER A 128 -4.02 -4.05 -18.64
C SER A 128 -2.97 -3.90 -19.74
N GLY A 129 -3.37 -3.47 -20.95
CA GLY A 129 -2.47 -3.32 -22.09
C GLY A 129 -2.13 -4.64 -22.79
N THR A 130 -3.01 -5.64 -22.70
CA THR A 130 -2.79 -7.02 -23.16
C THR A 130 -3.46 -7.36 -24.48
N SER A 131 -3.97 -6.35 -25.19
CA SER A 131 -4.57 -6.51 -26.52
C SER A 131 -3.62 -7.26 -27.47
N GLY A 132 -4.10 -8.34 -28.06
CA GLY A 132 -3.35 -9.17 -29.01
C GLY A 132 -2.27 -10.06 -28.40
N GLN A 133 -2.13 -10.12 -27.06
CA GLN A 133 -1.09 -10.93 -26.40
C GLN A 133 -1.50 -12.41 -26.18
N GLY A 134 -2.63 -12.84 -26.75
CA GLY A 134 -3.13 -14.21 -26.62
C GLY A 134 -3.76 -14.53 -25.26
N VAL A 135 -4.25 -13.52 -24.53
CA VAL A 135 -5.05 -13.74 -23.31
C VAL A 135 -6.33 -14.48 -23.68
N GLU A 136 -6.69 -15.46 -22.86
CA GLU A 136 -7.92 -16.26 -23.00
C GLU A 136 -8.86 -16.07 -21.81
N ARG A 137 -8.30 -15.89 -20.61
CA ARG A 137 -9.10 -15.79 -19.39
C ARG A 137 -8.47 -14.95 -18.29
N LEU A 138 -9.33 -14.45 -17.42
CA LEU A 138 -9.00 -13.83 -16.14
C LEU A 138 -9.20 -14.84 -15.00
N GLU A 139 -8.23 -14.90 -14.10
CA GLU A 139 -8.24 -15.76 -12.91
C GLU A 139 -7.78 -14.99 -11.67
N ILE A 140 -8.37 -15.28 -10.51
CA ILE A 140 -7.81 -14.89 -9.21
C ILE A 140 -7.27 -16.13 -8.52
N GLN A 141 -5.98 -16.13 -8.22
CA GLN A 141 -5.28 -17.23 -7.59
C GLN A 141 -5.51 -17.24 -6.08
N SER A 142 -5.29 -18.38 -5.42
CA SER A 142 -5.41 -18.52 -3.95
C SER A 142 -4.45 -17.64 -3.16
N THR A 143 -3.42 -17.09 -3.81
CA THR A 143 -2.49 -16.09 -3.26
C THR A 143 -3.06 -14.67 -3.27
N GLY A 144 -4.22 -14.45 -3.91
CA GLY A 144 -4.80 -13.13 -4.18
C GLY A 144 -4.25 -12.46 -5.44
N ASN A 145 -3.36 -13.12 -6.18
CA ASN A 145 -2.85 -12.61 -7.45
C ASN A 145 -3.93 -12.68 -8.53
N LEU A 146 -4.26 -11.53 -9.13
CA LEU A 146 -5.20 -11.44 -10.24
C LEU A 146 -4.41 -11.50 -11.54
N VAL A 147 -4.68 -12.51 -12.37
CA VAL A 147 -3.84 -12.83 -13.53
C VAL A 147 -4.66 -12.95 -14.81
N LEU A 148 -4.07 -12.52 -15.93
CA LEU A 148 -4.54 -12.83 -17.28
C LEU A 148 -3.67 -13.95 -17.85
N LEU A 149 -4.30 -15.01 -18.33
CA LEU A 149 -3.65 -16.24 -18.77
C LEU A 149 -3.93 -16.51 -20.25
N ASP A 150 -2.96 -17.06 -20.96
CA ASP A 150 -3.18 -17.64 -22.29
C ASP A 150 -3.68 -19.10 -22.22
N ALA A 151 -3.91 -19.68 -23.39
CA ALA A 151 -4.33 -21.08 -23.53
C ALA A 151 -3.33 -22.09 -22.95
N MET A 152 -2.05 -21.71 -22.77
CA MET A 152 -0.99 -22.53 -22.20
C MET A 152 -0.82 -22.30 -20.69
N ASN A 153 -1.70 -21.50 -20.07
CA ASN A 153 -1.63 -21.08 -18.67
C ASN A 153 -0.43 -20.19 -18.34
N LEU A 154 0.15 -19.52 -19.34
CA LEU A 154 1.21 -18.55 -19.11
C LEU A 154 0.60 -17.19 -18.75
N ILE A 155 1.17 -16.56 -17.73
CA ILE A 155 0.76 -15.23 -17.24
C ILE A 155 1.18 -14.18 -18.27
N LYS A 156 0.20 -13.47 -18.84
CA LYS A 156 0.41 -12.29 -19.70
C LYS A 156 0.38 -10.99 -18.90
N TRP A 157 -0.36 -10.97 -17.80
CA TRP A 157 -0.44 -9.84 -16.89
C TRP A 157 -0.79 -10.33 -15.48
N GLN A 158 -0.28 -9.65 -14.45
CA GLN A 158 -0.61 -9.97 -13.06
C GLN A 158 -0.62 -8.73 -12.17
N SER A 159 -1.53 -8.69 -11.19
CA SER A 159 -1.64 -7.58 -10.24
C SER A 159 -0.40 -7.43 -9.36
N PHE A 160 0.33 -8.52 -9.09
CA PHE A 160 1.53 -8.49 -8.25
C PHE A 160 2.67 -7.64 -8.80
N ASN A 161 2.69 -7.39 -10.12
CA ASN A 161 3.65 -6.49 -10.75
C ASN A 161 3.30 -5.00 -10.54
N PHE A 162 2.12 -4.69 -10.01
CA PHE A 162 1.61 -3.34 -9.81
C PHE A 162 1.17 -3.16 -8.35
N PRO A 163 2.10 -3.19 -7.38
CA PRO A 163 1.75 -3.10 -5.97
C PRO A 163 1.16 -1.74 -5.57
N THR A 164 0.32 -1.75 -4.53
CA THR A 164 -0.33 -0.57 -3.93
C THR A 164 0.27 -0.27 -2.55
N ASP A 165 -0.55 -0.10 -1.51
CA ASP A 165 -0.17 0.01 -0.10
C ASP A 165 0.01 -1.35 0.60
N VAL A 166 -0.36 -2.46 -0.06
CA VAL A 166 -0.34 -3.82 0.49
C VAL A 166 0.55 -4.75 -0.32
N MET A 167 1.24 -5.65 0.37
CA MET A 167 1.98 -6.78 -0.18
C MET A 167 1.43 -8.08 0.38
N LEU A 168 1.04 -9.02 -0.50
CA LEU A 168 0.48 -10.31 -0.10
C LEU A 168 1.56 -11.38 0.07
N SER A 169 1.24 -12.44 0.81
CA SER A 169 2.14 -13.58 0.97
C SER A 169 2.49 -14.21 -0.39
N GLY A 170 3.78 -14.48 -0.61
CA GLY A 170 4.33 -14.98 -1.87
C GLY A 170 4.67 -13.89 -2.89
N GLN A 171 4.15 -12.67 -2.74
CA GLN A 171 4.55 -11.55 -3.59
C GLN A 171 6.02 -11.19 -3.37
N ARG A 172 6.69 -10.73 -4.43
CA ARG A 172 8.07 -10.22 -4.41
C ARG A 172 8.05 -8.73 -4.70
N LEU A 173 8.82 -7.96 -3.94
CA LEU A 173 9.08 -6.54 -4.19
C LEU A 173 10.58 -6.35 -4.36
N ASP A 174 11.02 -5.82 -5.49
CA ASP A 174 12.42 -5.57 -5.81
C ASP A 174 12.82 -4.10 -5.57
N VAL A 175 14.08 -3.78 -5.83
CA VAL A 175 14.62 -2.40 -5.71
C VAL A 175 13.98 -1.39 -6.68
N ALA A 176 13.29 -1.85 -7.74
CA ALA A 176 12.64 -0.96 -8.72
C ALA A 176 11.20 -0.63 -8.33
N THR A 177 10.61 -1.40 -7.42
CA THR A 177 9.21 -1.27 -7.01
C THR A 177 9.08 -0.70 -5.59
N GLN A 178 7.90 -0.22 -5.25
CA GLN A 178 7.60 0.36 -3.94
C GLN A 178 6.15 0.13 -3.57
N LEU A 179 5.87 0.07 -2.26
CA LEU A 179 4.51 0.24 -1.79
C LEU A 179 4.28 1.72 -1.50
N THR A 180 3.08 2.22 -1.75
CA THR A 180 2.71 3.62 -1.47
C THR A 180 1.37 3.66 -0.78
N SER A 181 1.22 4.51 0.24
CA SER A 181 -0.09 4.81 0.81
C SER A 181 -1.01 5.44 -0.24
N PHE A 182 -2.32 5.41 -0.04
CA PHE A 182 -3.29 6.20 -0.79
C PHE A 182 -3.32 7.65 -0.27
N PRO A 183 -2.63 8.62 -0.90
CA PRO A 183 -2.81 10.02 -0.53
C PRO A 183 -4.26 10.45 -0.78
N LYS A 184 -4.83 11.20 0.17
CA LYS A 184 -6.04 11.99 -0.11
C LYS A 184 -5.70 13.17 -1.02
N ASP A 185 -4.56 13.81 -0.74
CA ASP A 185 -4.02 14.96 -1.45
C ASP A 185 -2.62 14.61 -1.97
N SER A 186 -2.34 14.85 -3.26
CA SER A 186 -1.11 14.43 -3.95
C SER A 186 0.20 15.01 -3.38
N THR A 187 0.13 15.82 -2.33
CA THR A 187 1.24 16.55 -1.72
C THR A 187 2.02 15.70 -0.73
N LEU A 188 1.36 14.82 0.03
CA LEU A 188 1.98 14.01 1.09
C LEU A 188 1.55 12.55 1.00
N PHE A 189 2.53 11.65 0.87
CA PHE A 189 2.28 10.21 0.92
C PHE A 189 3.46 9.44 1.52
N TYR A 190 3.16 8.27 2.07
CA TYR A 190 4.14 7.36 2.62
C TYR A 190 4.52 6.29 1.59
N SER A 191 5.76 5.82 1.65
CA SER A 191 6.22 4.73 0.79
C SER A 191 7.18 3.79 1.49
N PHE A 192 7.10 2.50 1.17
CA PHE A 192 8.06 1.47 1.54
C PHE A 192 8.91 1.14 0.32
N LYS A 193 10.23 1.16 0.50
CA LYS A 193 11.19 0.82 -0.57
C LYS A 193 12.19 -0.23 -0.13
N VAL A 194 12.55 -1.07 -1.08
CA VAL A 194 13.76 -1.89 -1.03
C VAL A 194 14.90 -1.09 -1.65
N LEU A 195 15.98 -0.91 -0.91
CA LEU A 195 17.22 -0.29 -1.35
C LEU A 195 18.32 -1.35 -1.34
N ARG A 196 19.44 -1.09 -2.00
CA ARG A 196 20.55 -2.05 -2.11
C ARG A 196 21.21 -2.37 -0.76
N ASP A 197 21.10 -1.50 0.24
CA ASP A 197 21.71 -1.68 1.56
C ASP A 197 20.68 -1.94 2.68
N LYS A 198 19.39 -1.69 2.44
CA LYS A 198 18.34 -1.70 3.48
C LYS A 198 16.93 -1.73 2.90
N ILE A 199 15.95 -1.94 3.77
CA ILE A 199 14.56 -1.53 3.51
C ILE A 199 14.23 -0.31 4.35
N ALA A 200 13.38 0.57 3.83
CA ALA A 200 13.06 1.81 4.52
C ALA A 200 11.65 2.32 4.23
N LEU A 201 11.12 3.05 5.20
CA LEU A 201 9.89 3.83 5.06
C LEU A 201 10.23 5.30 4.85
N PHE A 202 9.50 5.93 3.95
CA PHE A 202 9.69 7.31 3.56
C PHE A 202 8.40 8.10 3.64
N ILE A 203 8.51 9.34 4.11
CA ILE A 203 7.53 10.38 3.87
C ILE A 203 7.98 11.15 2.63
N ASN A 204 7.07 11.31 1.68
CA ASN A 204 7.29 12.07 0.45
C ASN A 204 6.41 13.31 0.52
N LEU A 205 7.03 14.49 0.43
CA LEU A 205 6.38 15.79 0.48
C LEU A 205 6.79 16.60 -0.76
N ASN A 206 5.92 16.70 -1.75
CA ASN A 206 6.23 17.29 -3.05
C ASN A 206 7.50 16.68 -3.69
N LYS A 207 8.61 17.42 -3.70
CA LYS A 207 9.92 16.97 -4.21
C LYS A 207 10.84 16.42 -3.12
N LEU A 208 10.48 16.62 -1.85
CA LEU A 208 11.27 16.22 -0.70
C LEU A 208 10.92 14.80 -0.28
N LYS A 209 11.93 14.09 0.23
CA LYS A 209 11.79 12.70 0.63
C LYS A 209 12.69 12.41 1.83
N TYR A 210 12.06 12.03 2.95
CA TYR A 210 12.76 11.74 4.19
C TYR A 210 12.49 10.31 4.65
N SER A 211 13.53 9.61 5.07
CA SER A 211 13.40 8.28 5.68
C SER A 211 13.06 8.47 7.16
N TYR A 212 12.14 7.69 7.72
CA TYR A 212 11.83 7.73 9.16
C TYR A 212 11.96 6.38 9.86
N TRP A 213 12.18 5.31 9.09
CA TRP A 213 12.40 3.98 9.63
C TRP A 213 13.22 3.16 8.64
N GLU A 214 14.20 2.41 9.14
CA GLU A 214 15.12 1.62 8.33
C GLU A 214 15.39 0.27 8.99
N TYR A 215 15.48 -0.78 8.18
CA TYR A 215 15.94 -2.09 8.60
C TYR A 215 17.07 -2.55 7.67
N LYS A 216 18.23 -2.84 8.27
CA LYS A 216 19.44 -3.28 7.58
C LYS A 216 19.69 -4.75 7.87
N PRO A 217 20.16 -5.54 6.89
CA PRO A 217 20.67 -6.88 7.16
C PRO A 217 21.88 -6.83 8.12
N THR A 218 22.10 -7.92 8.87
CA THR A 218 23.13 -7.99 9.92
C THR A 218 24.56 -7.80 9.39
N GLU A 219 24.79 -8.21 8.14
CA GLU A 219 26.02 -7.98 7.40
C GLU A 219 25.77 -6.95 6.29
N ASN A 220 26.81 -6.24 5.83
CA ASN A 220 26.74 -5.29 4.71
C ASN A 220 26.52 -6.00 3.36
N LYS A 221 25.48 -6.84 3.28
CA LYS A 221 25.06 -7.56 2.10
C LYS A 221 24.10 -6.73 1.27
N THR A 222 24.19 -6.92 -0.03
CA THR A 222 23.34 -6.23 -0.99
C THR A 222 21.95 -6.87 -1.01
N VAL A 223 20.92 -6.07 -0.74
CA VAL A 223 19.51 -6.47 -0.89
C VAL A 223 19.09 -6.31 -2.35
N ASN A 224 18.48 -7.34 -2.91
CA ASN A 224 17.94 -7.35 -4.27
C ASN A 224 16.40 -7.28 -4.27
N PHE A 225 15.76 -8.05 -3.38
CA PHE A 225 14.32 -8.06 -3.24
C PHE A 225 13.90 -8.51 -1.84
N VAL A 226 12.63 -8.26 -1.52
CA VAL A 226 11.96 -8.85 -0.37
C VAL A 226 10.80 -9.73 -0.81
N ARG A 227 10.49 -10.73 0.00
CA ARG A 227 9.33 -11.59 -0.18
C ARG A 227 8.63 -11.77 1.15
N LEU A 228 7.31 -11.68 1.12
CA LEU A 228 6.49 -11.97 2.29
C LEU A 228 6.27 -13.49 2.36
N GLY A 229 7.04 -14.17 3.22
CA GLY A 229 7.05 -15.62 3.37
C GLY A 229 6.26 -16.11 4.59
N SER A 230 6.24 -17.42 4.82
CA SER A 230 5.52 -18.02 5.96
C SER A 230 6.10 -17.66 7.33
N LYS A 231 7.36 -17.20 7.37
CA LYS A 231 8.09 -16.77 8.58
C LYS A 231 8.17 -15.25 8.75
N GLY A 232 7.51 -14.47 7.88
CA GLY A 232 7.55 -13.01 7.93
C GLY A 232 8.14 -12.39 6.67
N LEU A 233 8.71 -11.20 6.79
CA LEU A 233 9.34 -10.50 5.67
C LEU A 233 10.80 -10.94 5.53
N GLU A 234 11.13 -11.55 4.41
CA GLU A 234 12.46 -12.08 4.11
C GLU A 234 13.17 -11.18 3.09
N LEU A 235 14.41 -10.79 3.37
CA LEU A 235 15.27 -10.02 2.48
C LEU A 235 16.23 -10.98 1.76
N PHE A 236 16.38 -10.79 0.45
CA PHE A 236 17.19 -11.65 -0.41
C PHE A 236 18.30 -10.90 -1.12
N ASP A 237 19.45 -11.55 -1.29
CA ASP A 237 20.53 -11.07 -2.15
C ASP A 237 20.30 -11.41 -3.64
N ASP A 238 21.28 -11.06 -4.49
CA ASP A 238 21.22 -11.34 -5.93
C ASP A 238 21.20 -12.84 -6.25
N ASN A 239 21.74 -13.68 -5.37
CA ASN A 239 21.77 -15.14 -5.48
C ASN A 239 20.54 -15.82 -4.84
N SER A 240 19.56 -15.04 -4.38
CA SER A 240 18.37 -15.52 -3.66
C SER A 240 18.67 -16.22 -2.32
N HIS A 241 19.77 -15.89 -1.65
CA HIS A 241 19.98 -16.24 -0.24
C HIS A 241 19.26 -15.25 0.68
N ILE A 242 18.75 -15.75 1.80
CA ILE A 242 18.12 -14.91 2.83
C ILE A 242 19.23 -14.23 3.63
N ILE A 243 19.23 -12.90 3.64
CA ILE A 243 20.24 -12.05 4.30
C ILE A 243 19.69 -11.25 5.49
N GLY A 244 18.37 -11.27 5.69
CA GLY A 244 17.69 -10.62 6.80
C GLY A 244 16.24 -11.08 6.88
N ARG A 245 15.64 -10.98 8.06
CA ARG A 245 14.24 -11.35 8.28
C ARG A 245 13.61 -10.54 9.40
N ILE A 246 12.42 -10.01 9.15
CA ILE A 246 11.50 -9.58 10.21
C ILE A 246 10.61 -10.78 10.53
N GLU A 247 10.92 -11.46 11.62
CA GLU A 247 10.27 -12.72 11.97
C GLU A 247 8.84 -12.50 12.43
N GLN A 248 7.89 -13.03 11.68
CA GLN A 248 6.48 -12.97 12.04
C GLN A 248 5.73 -14.15 11.40
N PRO A 249 5.41 -15.21 12.16
CA PRO A 249 4.73 -16.38 11.60
C PRO A 249 3.25 -16.09 11.32
N LEU A 250 2.65 -16.87 10.42
CA LEU A 250 1.21 -16.84 10.10
C LEU A 250 0.70 -15.49 9.58
N ILE A 251 1.58 -14.71 8.94
CA ILE A 251 1.20 -13.46 8.30
C ILE A 251 0.47 -13.71 6.98
N ARG A 252 -0.48 -12.83 6.66
CA ARG A 252 -1.31 -12.90 5.46
C ARG A 252 -0.99 -11.79 4.47
N PHE A 253 -0.66 -10.62 5.00
CA PHE A 253 -0.23 -9.48 4.22
C PHE A 253 0.57 -8.50 5.07
N MET A 254 1.31 -7.64 4.39
CA MET A 254 1.98 -6.47 4.93
C MET A 254 1.31 -5.23 4.34
N ALA A 255 1.14 -4.17 5.14
CA ALA A 255 0.54 -2.93 4.64
C ALA A 255 1.20 -1.68 5.24
N ILE A 256 1.23 -0.60 4.48
CA ILE A 256 1.51 0.76 4.98
C ILE A 256 0.20 1.42 5.40
N GLY A 257 0.15 1.94 6.62
CA GLY A 257 -1.00 2.70 7.11
C GLY A 257 -1.18 4.01 6.34
N ASN A 258 -2.33 4.18 5.68
CA ASN A 258 -2.63 5.38 4.88
C ASN A 258 -2.60 6.70 5.68
N LYS A 259 -2.83 6.66 6.99
CA LYS A 259 -2.82 7.86 7.85
C LYS A 259 -1.48 8.08 8.56
N THR A 260 -0.87 7.00 9.05
CA THR A 260 0.30 7.06 9.93
C THR A 260 1.62 6.80 9.23
N GLY A 261 1.59 6.22 8.03
CA GLY A 261 2.78 5.69 7.37
C GLY A 261 3.39 4.46 8.04
N ASN A 262 2.83 3.95 9.14
CA ASN A 262 3.44 2.82 9.83
C ASN A 262 3.29 1.54 9.00
N LEU A 263 4.30 0.68 9.05
CA LEU A 263 4.31 -0.61 8.36
C LEU A 263 3.86 -1.70 9.33
N GLY A 264 2.83 -2.44 8.96
CA GLY A 264 2.29 -3.53 9.76
C GLY A 264 2.32 -4.87 9.04
N LEU A 265 2.56 -5.96 9.77
CA LEU A 265 2.35 -7.33 9.28
C LEU A 265 1.11 -7.91 9.95
N TYR A 266 0.15 -8.33 9.14
CA TYR A 266 -1.20 -8.66 9.59
C TYR A 266 -1.45 -10.16 9.56
N SER A 267 -2.04 -10.66 10.64
CA SER A 267 -2.48 -12.04 10.79
C SER A 267 -4.00 -12.06 10.95
N TYR A 268 -4.65 -13.12 10.47
CA TYR A 268 -6.08 -13.29 10.69
C TYR A 268 -6.33 -13.81 12.10
N LYS A 269 -7.30 -13.23 12.82
CA LYS A 269 -7.73 -13.68 14.15
C LYS A 269 -9.13 -14.28 14.02
N PRO A 270 -9.27 -15.63 13.90
CA PRO A 270 -10.56 -16.29 13.69
C PRO A 270 -11.59 -15.92 14.76
N GLU A 271 -11.17 -15.87 16.02
CA GLU A 271 -12.04 -15.55 17.17
C GLU A 271 -12.67 -14.15 17.09
N LYS A 272 -12.04 -13.23 16.34
CA LYS A 272 -12.51 -11.85 16.17
C LYS A 272 -13.06 -11.57 14.77
N GLY A 273 -12.99 -12.54 13.85
CA GLY A 273 -13.39 -12.37 12.45
C GLY A 273 -12.66 -11.25 11.70
N LYS A 274 -11.44 -10.87 12.12
CA LYS A 274 -10.72 -9.72 11.53
C LYS A 274 -9.21 -9.93 11.49
N PHE A 275 -8.55 -9.13 10.65
CA PHE A 275 -7.10 -9.04 10.61
C PHE A 275 -6.59 -8.09 11.70
N GLU A 276 -5.56 -8.51 12.42
CA GLU A 276 -4.87 -7.67 13.40
C GLU A 276 -3.37 -7.61 13.09
N ALA A 277 -2.79 -6.43 13.30
CA ALA A 277 -1.36 -6.24 13.20
C ALA A 277 -0.67 -7.08 14.29
N SER A 278 0.20 -7.96 13.85
CA SER A 278 1.02 -8.82 14.72
C SER A 278 2.43 -8.27 14.91
N PHE A 279 2.83 -7.34 14.03
CA PHE A 279 4.04 -6.54 14.11
C PHE A 279 3.75 -5.13 13.60
N GLN A 280 4.44 -4.14 14.17
CA GLN A 280 4.50 -2.76 13.66
C GLN A 280 5.96 -2.30 13.65
N ALA A 281 6.38 -1.66 12.57
CA ALA A 281 7.75 -1.17 12.40
C ALA A 281 8.12 -0.10 13.43
N VAL A 282 7.17 0.79 13.71
CA VAL A 282 7.30 1.86 14.70
C VAL A 282 6.31 1.60 15.83
N SER A 283 6.80 1.47 17.06
CA SER A 283 5.98 1.15 18.25
C SER A 283 5.48 2.39 18.99
N ASN A 284 6.27 3.46 19.00
CA ASN A 284 5.92 4.71 19.68
C ASN A 284 5.26 5.69 18.71
N THR A 285 4.18 6.34 19.15
CA THR A 285 3.48 7.34 18.34
C THR A 285 4.37 8.52 17.96
N CYS A 286 5.25 8.98 18.87
CA CYS A 286 6.15 10.10 18.57
C CYS A 286 7.27 9.77 17.59
N ASP A 287 7.51 8.48 17.34
CA ASP A 287 8.50 8.04 16.35
C ASP A 287 7.90 7.93 14.94
N LEU A 288 6.59 8.17 14.80
CA LEU A 288 5.92 8.25 13.50
C LEU A 288 6.15 9.63 12.87
N PRO A 289 6.28 9.69 11.53
CA PRO A 289 6.32 10.96 10.84
C PRO A 289 4.97 11.68 11.03
N VAL A 290 5.02 13.00 11.22
CA VAL A 290 3.81 13.84 11.35
C VAL A 290 2.89 13.35 12.47
N ALA A 291 3.47 12.89 13.59
CA ALA A 291 2.71 12.52 14.80
C ALA A 291 1.87 13.70 15.33
N CYS A 292 2.37 14.92 15.12
CA CYS A 292 1.71 16.19 15.44
C CYS A 292 1.48 17.00 14.17
N LYS A 293 0.52 17.94 14.26
CA LYS A 293 0.31 18.97 13.24
C LYS A 293 1.55 19.85 13.09
N PRO A 294 1.69 20.61 11.98
CA PRO A 294 2.74 21.61 11.84
C PRO A 294 2.87 22.48 13.10
N TYR A 295 4.11 22.80 13.47
CA TYR A 295 4.49 23.52 14.69
C TYR A 295 4.20 22.81 16.02
N GLY A 296 3.78 21.54 15.99
CA GLY A 296 3.61 20.70 17.17
C GLY A 296 4.79 19.77 17.44
N ILE A 297 5.17 19.63 18.71
CA ILE A 297 6.16 18.68 19.21
C ILE A 297 5.44 17.54 19.92
N CYS A 298 5.80 16.29 19.60
CA CYS A 298 5.27 15.12 20.30
C CYS A 298 6.06 14.88 21.59
N THR A 299 5.37 14.91 22.72
CA THR A 299 5.97 14.76 24.05
C THR A 299 5.96 13.30 24.53
N LEU A 300 6.70 12.99 25.59
CA LEU A 300 6.76 11.65 26.18
C LEU A 300 5.39 11.11 26.65
N SER A 301 4.44 12.00 26.94
CA SER A 301 3.04 11.64 27.23
C SER A 301 2.22 11.27 25.98
N LYS A 302 2.84 11.19 24.80
CA LYS A 302 2.22 10.92 23.50
C LYS A 302 1.16 11.97 23.12
N SER A 303 1.38 13.19 23.58
CA SER A 303 0.55 14.36 23.29
C SER A 303 1.35 15.40 22.51
N CYS A 304 0.66 16.29 21.80
CA CYS A 304 1.30 17.37 21.06
C CYS A 304 1.29 18.67 21.88
N SER A 305 2.46 19.31 22.01
CA SER A 305 2.62 20.68 22.52
C SER A 305 3.02 21.62 21.39
N CYS A 306 2.57 22.88 21.41
CA CYS A 306 2.94 23.85 20.39
C CYS A 306 4.33 24.43 20.67
N ILE A 307 5.09 24.75 19.63
CA ILE A 307 6.28 25.59 19.75
C ILE A 307 5.80 27.00 20.13
N GLU A 308 6.22 27.51 21.30
CA GLU A 308 5.70 28.75 21.91
C GLU A 308 5.90 30.01 21.04
N VAL A 309 6.78 29.94 20.04
CA VAL A 309 7.06 31.01 19.07
C VAL A 309 5.88 31.24 18.11
N ALA A 310 4.97 30.26 17.96
CA ALA A 310 3.81 30.32 17.08
C ALA A 310 2.51 30.53 17.89
N SER A 311 2.30 31.75 18.39
CA SER A 311 1.04 32.35 18.91
C SER A 311 0.19 31.60 19.95
N ASP A 312 0.00 32.25 21.10
CA ASP A 312 -1.17 32.23 22.01
C ASP A 312 -2.00 30.93 22.14
N GLY A 313 -1.32 29.78 22.24
CA GLY A 313 -1.93 28.50 22.63
C GLY A 313 -2.68 27.74 21.53
N HIS A 314 -2.66 28.19 20.27
CA HIS A 314 -3.31 27.48 19.16
C HIS A 314 -2.33 27.08 18.05
N CYS A 315 -2.05 25.76 17.93
CA CYS A 315 -1.29 25.13 16.83
C CYS A 315 -2.00 25.18 15.45
N ASN A 316 -2.85 26.18 15.18
CA ASN A 316 -3.52 26.34 13.88
C ASN A 316 -3.09 27.68 13.28
N ILE A 317 -2.04 27.66 12.46
CA ILE A 317 -1.85 28.74 11.50
C ILE A 317 -2.79 28.42 10.34
N ASN A 318 -3.80 29.27 10.12
CA ASN A 318 -4.63 29.18 8.92
C ASN A 318 -3.71 29.39 7.70
N GLU A 319 -3.74 28.47 6.74
CA GLU A 319 -2.89 28.49 5.54
C GLU A 319 -3.04 29.76 4.66
N GLU A 320 -4.02 30.62 4.95
CA GLU A 320 -4.30 31.84 4.19
C GLU A 320 -3.31 33.00 4.44
N GLU A 321 -2.50 32.98 5.51
CA GLU A 321 -1.52 34.06 5.77
C GLU A 321 -0.14 33.85 5.13
N GLY A 322 0.09 32.70 4.47
CA GLY A 322 1.38 32.39 3.84
C GLY A 322 1.71 33.17 2.57
N HIS A 323 0.77 33.97 2.04
CA HIS A 323 0.88 34.54 0.69
C HIS A 323 1.19 36.04 0.62
N LEU A 324 1.69 36.67 1.68
CA LEU A 324 2.10 38.08 1.62
C LEU A 324 3.41 38.40 2.35
N MET A 325 4.52 37.77 1.98
CA MET A 325 5.85 38.35 2.24
C MET A 325 6.73 38.27 0.99
N LYS A 326 6.36 39.02 -0.05
CA LYS A 326 7.29 39.40 -1.11
C LYS A 326 8.12 40.60 -0.64
N LYS A 327 9.43 40.36 -0.52
CA LYS A 327 10.58 41.29 -0.33
C LYS A 327 10.91 41.70 1.11
N ARG A 328 12.00 41.13 1.62
CA ARG A 328 13.35 41.74 1.76
C ARG A 328 14.31 40.60 2.19
N LEU A 329 15.62 40.86 2.31
CA LEU A 329 16.66 39.85 2.59
C LEU A 329 16.19 38.79 3.61
N CYS A 330 16.62 37.54 3.44
CA CYS A 330 16.23 36.39 4.27
C CYS A 330 16.69 36.59 5.73
N ASP A 331 15.94 37.40 6.45
CA ASP A 331 16.16 37.77 7.83
C ASP A 331 15.32 36.81 8.69
N HIS A 332 15.86 35.61 8.85
CA HIS A 332 15.26 34.57 9.66
C HIS A 332 15.74 34.72 11.11
N GLU A 333 14.80 34.89 12.03
CA GLU A 333 15.06 34.69 13.45
C GLU A 333 14.91 33.20 13.77
N MET A 334 15.90 32.64 14.47
CA MET A 334 15.92 31.23 14.87
C MET A 334 15.71 31.18 16.38
N VAL A 335 14.81 30.31 16.83
CA VAL A 335 14.59 30.04 18.25
C VAL A 335 15.11 28.65 18.58
N GLU A 336 15.94 28.57 19.62
CA GLU A 336 16.49 27.30 20.08
C GLU A 336 15.44 26.50 20.88
N LEU A 337 15.35 25.20 20.55
CA LEU A 337 14.50 24.25 21.25
C LEU A 337 15.36 23.15 21.86
N GLU A 338 15.43 23.09 23.18
CA GLU A 338 16.18 22.07 23.90
C GLU A 338 15.37 20.77 24.06
N GLY A 339 16.07 19.63 23.99
CA GLY A 339 15.44 18.30 24.19
C GLY A 339 14.55 17.83 23.05
N VAL A 340 14.57 18.51 21.89
CA VAL A 340 13.79 18.15 20.70
C VAL A 340 14.67 17.43 19.68
N THR A 341 14.14 16.37 19.08
CA THR A 341 14.82 15.62 18.00
C THR A 341 13.84 15.33 16.87
N THR A 342 14.36 14.85 15.75
CA THR A 342 13.57 14.43 14.60
C THR A 342 13.84 12.97 14.26
N VAL A 343 12.78 12.25 13.88
CA VAL A 343 12.91 10.90 13.31
C VAL A 343 13.25 10.91 11.83
N LEU A 344 13.11 12.07 11.17
CA LEU A 344 13.35 12.21 9.74
C LEU A 344 14.85 12.22 9.46
N ARG A 345 15.25 11.44 8.47
CA ARG A 345 16.63 11.28 7.98
C ARG A 345 16.73 11.72 6.52
N ASN A 346 17.96 11.94 6.06
CA ASN A 346 18.30 12.47 4.73
C ASN A 346 17.88 13.95 4.54
N GLY A 347 18.08 14.77 5.57
CA GLY A 347 18.11 16.23 5.42
C GLY A 347 19.32 16.69 4.62
N THR A 348 19.39 18.00 4.33
CA THR A 348 20.66 18.62 3.94
C THR A 348 21.59 18.54 5.15
N GLU A 349 22.76 17.93 4.97
CA GLU A 349 23.69 17.67 6.07
C GLU A 349 25.03 18.38 5.83
N ALA A 350 25.60 18.93 6.90
CA ALA A 350 26.94 19.47 6.98
C ALA A 350 27.67 18.86 8.20
N ARG A 351 28.80 18.22 7.97
CA ARG A 351 29.64 17.61 9.02
C ARG A 351 30.76 18.54 9.44
N ASP A 352 31.29 18.31 10.64
CA ASP A 352 32.42 19.05 11.21
C ASP A 352 32.14 20.56 11.27
N VAL A 353 30.89 20.92 11.62
CA VAL A 353 30.44 22.30 11.75
C VAL A 353 30.05 22.60 13.19
N SER A 354 30.31 23.82 13.66
CA SER A 354 29.81 24.25 14.97
C SER A 354 28.30 24.50 14.92
N LYS A 355 27.67 24.55 16.10
CA LYS A 355 26.26 24.91 16.25
C LYS A 355 25.94 26.26 15.62
N GLU A 356 26.78 27.28 15.87
CA GLU A 356 26.62 28.63 15.31
C GLU A 356 26.70 28.60 13.79
N ARG A 357 27.61 27.77 13.25
CA ARG A 357 27.75 27.63 11.81
C ARG A 357 26.55 26.95 11.18
N CYS A 358 25.97 25.94 11.82
CA CYS A 358 24.73 25.28 11.40
C CYS A 358 23.56 26.28 11.36
N GLU A 359 23.42 27.12 12.39
CA GLU A 359 22.43 28.19 12.43
C GLU A 359 22.60 29.19 11.27
N GLU A 360 23.82 29.67 11.04
CA GLU A 360 24.13 30.58 9.93
C GLU A 360 23.81 29.99 8.55
N LEU A 361 24.07 28.70 8.36
CA LEU A 361 23.79 28.00 7.10
C LEU A 361 22.28 27.99 6.82
N CYS A 362 21.46 27.69 7.83
CA CYS A 362 20.02 27.74 7.69
C CYS A 362 19.51 29.18 7.47
N LYS A 363 20.03 30.18 8.19
CA LYS A 363 19.65 31.59 7.98
C LYS A 363 19.95 32.10 6.57
N LYS A 364 21.03 31.61 5.94
CA LYS A 364 21.41 31.96 4.56
C LYS A 364 20.53 31.29 3.50
N ASP A 365 19.90 30.16 3.83
CA ASP A 365 18.96 29.46 2.96
C ASP A 365 17.52 29.91 3.24
N CYS A 366 16.95 30.67 2.31
CA CYS A 366 15.61 31.23 2.42
C CYS A 366 14.50 30.17 2.48
N GLU A 367 14.79 28.93 2.05
CA GLU A 367 13.88 27.79 2.13
C GLU A 367 14.05 26.99 3.43
N CYS A 368 15.11 27.23 4.20
CA CYS A 368 15.34 26.56 5.47
C CYS A 368 14.34 27.06 6.53
N ARG A 369 13.63 26.12 7.15
CA ARG A 369 12.65 26.40 8.21
C ARG A 369 13.11 25.97 9.59
N ALA A 370 14.08 25.06 9.68
CA ALA A 370 14.63 24.54 10.92
C ALA A 370 15.98 23.86 10.63
N ALA A 371 16.85 23.84 11.64
CA ALA A 371 18.09 23.07 11.64
C ALA A 371 18.19 22.26 12.94
N SER A 372 18.79 21.08 12.88
CA SER A 372 19.06 20.24 14.05
C SER A 372 20.55 20.02 14.18
N TYR A 373 21.12 20.25 15.36
CA TYR A 373 22.53 20.05 15.63
C TYR A 373 22.75 18.93 16.65
N SER A 374 23.61 17.96 16.31
CA SER A 374 24.03 16.87 17.19
C SER A 374 25.42 17.16 17.75
N VAL A 375 25.53 17.39 19.06
CA VAL A 375 26.81 17.66 19.74
C VAL A 375 27.75 16.45 19.66
N SER A 376 27.21 15.22 19.75
CA SER A 376 28.02 14.00 19.73
C SER A 376 28.65 13.70 18.37
N ASP A 377 28.03 14.17 17.29
CA ASP A 377 28.44 13.85 15.91
C ASP A 377 29.03 15.06 15.17
N GLU A 378 29.09 16.23 15.82
CA GLU A 378 29.43 17.54 15.21
C GLU A 378 28.71 17.75 13.87
N ARG A 379 27.43 17.38 13.84
CA ARG A 379 26.64 17.24 12.61
C ARG A 379 25.41 18.14 12.63
N CYS A 380 25.31 18.88 11.54
CA CYS A 380 24.13 19.52 10.98
C CYS A 380 23.71 18.70 9.73
#